data_AF-A0A0J0UK77-F1
#
_entry.id   AF-A0A0J0UK77-F1
#
_cell.length_a   1.000
_cell.length_b   1.000
_cell.length_c   1.000
_cell.angle_alpha   90.00
_cell.angle_beta   90.00
_cell.angle_gamma   90.00
#
_symmetry.space_group_name_H-M   'P 1'
#
loop_
_entity.id
_entity.type
_entity.pdbx_description
1 polymer ?
#
loop_
_entity_poly.entity_id
_entity_poly.type
_entity_poly.pdbx_seq_one_letter_code
_entity_poly.pdbx_strand_id
1 'polypeptide(L)'
;MPVNRTSLLMAGASLIALIAQALMGAAMLHFFTPTAAGHFAVVAQVAFFWVTLALAQSPLQFLADAHLPPQRALRAALRASLLRWILLLPLVAAALWWSSPVLPLTTVVAWAGLLALLQMGWYLAQPWVLRTASPMSAACVRTAPPLLALALAAGLGMRGNADNATGLLAAAACGYAVGALWLLHGSRTDHPPQSAARQSDGRSALLRMAHAVMDAVAGVALVLAWQRQHGTADASYLAVLLRLFGLMPAIVHAAWSQVLLAQARPSRLKSLGVGMGAALVTGLIGLGSAAVLQTTLLAPTWQGLLPYILPIMLWQGSACIFAALSHRPFQQGLARRYSLLTIGFNIMQIMVLLAPMGWTPQVHLWWLAGLCTAGLLMLSAWMAK
;
A
#
# COMPACT_ATOMS: atom_id res chain seq x y z
N MET A 1 -4.11 23.94 19.99
CA MET A 1 -3.27 24.45 18.89
C MET A 1 -4.12 24.47 17.63
N PRO A 2 -4.27 25.61 16.93
CA PRO A 2 -5.04 25.64 15.69
C PRO A 2 -4.35 24.77 14.64
N VAL A 3 -5.08 23.81 14.06
CA VAL A 3 -4.57 22.97 12.98
C VAL A 3 -4.25 23.87 11.79
N ASN A 4 -3.00 23.90 11.37
CA ASN A 4 -2.56 24.70 10.23
C ASN A 4 -3.31 24.26 8.97
N ARG A 5 -3.89 25.20 8.21
CA ARG A 5 -4.66 24.94 6.97
C ARG A 5 -3.86 24.09 5.97
N THR A 6 -2.54 24.27 5.92
CA THR A 6 -1.63 23.46 5.09
C THR A 6 -1.59 22.00 5.50
N SER A 7 -1.60 21.70 6.81
CA SER A 7 -1.62 20.32 7.32
C SER A 7 -2.94 19.64 7.01
N LEU A 8 -4.06 20.36 7.13
CA LEU A 8 -5.39 19.84 6.78
C LEU A 8 -5.48 19.51 5.29
N LEU A 9 -4.92 20.37 4.44
CA LEU A 9 -4.85 20.14 3.00
C LEU A 9 -4.05 18.88 2.65
N MET A 10 -2.89 18.65 3.28
CA MET A 10 -2.07 17.45 3.06
C MET A 10 -2.74 16.16 3.54
N ALA A 11 -3.42 16.22 4.68
CA ALA A 11 -4.18 15.10 5.22
C ALA A 11 -5.36 14.75 4.29
N GLY A 12 -6.13 15.76 3.87
CA GLY A 12 -7.22 15.59 2.90
C GLY A 12 -6.75 15.03 1.56
N ALA A 13 -5.61 15.52 1.04
CA ALA A 13 -5.02 15.00 -0.19
C ALA A 13 -4.63 13.51 -0.08
N SER A 14 -4.04 13.12 1.05
CA SER A 14 -3.69 11.71 1.30
C SER A 14 -4.93 10.83 1.45
N LEU A 15 -5.99 11.34 2.10
CA LEU A 15 -7.28 10.65 2.20
C LEU A 15 -7.91 10.43 0.81
N ILE A 16 -7.94 11.47 -0.03
CA ILE A 16 -8.45 11.36 -1.41
C ILE A 16 -7.65 10.32 -2.20
N ALA A 17 -6.32 10.31 -2.07
CA ALA A 17 -5.48 9.31 -2.74
C ALA A 17 -5.81 7.87 -2.28
N LEU A 18 -6.02 7.65 -0.99
CA LEU A 18 -6.45 6.35 -0.45
C LEU A 18 -7.84 5.94 -0.96
N ILE A 19 -8.80 6.87 -0.98
CA ILE A 19 -10.14 6.63 -1.51
C ILE A 19 -10.06 6.26 -3.00
N ALA A 20 -9.27 6.99 -3.79
CA ALA A 20 -9.07 6.69 -5.21
C ALA A 20 -8.48 5.29 -5.43
N GLN A 21 -7.56 4.84 -4.57
CA GLN A 21 -7.05 3.46 -4.59
C GLN A 21 -8.14 2.43 -4.27
N ALA A 22 -8.98 2.66 -3.26
CA ALA A 22 -10.09 1.76 -2.97
C ALA A 22 -11.11 1.71 -4.12
N LEU A 23 -11.44 2.87 -4.70
CA LEU A 23 -12.31 2.98 -5.87
C LEU A 23 -11.73 2.31 -7.11
N MET A 24 -10.41 2.26 -7.27
CA MET A 24 -9.78 1.45 -8.32
C MET A 24 -10.11 -0.04 -8.13
N GLY A 25 -10.11 -0.54 -6.89
CA GLY A 25 -10.57 -1.90 -6.59
C GLY A 25 -12.04 -2.12 -6.97
N ALA A 26 -12.91 -1.16 -6.66
CA ALA A 26 -14.32 -1.21 -7.06
C ALA A 26 -14.52 -1.14 -8.59
N ALA A 27 -13.74 -0.32 -9.29
CA ALA A 27 -13.76 -0.24 -10.75
C ALA A 27 -13.31 -1.56 -11.39
N MET A 28 -12.31 -2.23 -10.81
CA MET A 28 -11.89 -3.57 -11.24
C MET A 28 -13.02 -4.59 -11.09
N LEU A 29 -13.77 -4.56 -9.97
CA LEU A 29 -14.94 -5.44 -9.77
C LEU A 29 -16.05 -5.21 -10.80
N HIS A 30 -16.33 -3.95 -11.11
CA HIS A 30 -17.47 -3.62 -11.94
C HIS A 30 -17.19 -3.77 -13.44
N PHE A 31 -15.98 -3.42 -13.90
CA PHE A 31 -15.69 -3.31 -15.32
C PHE A 31 -14.77 -4.39 -15.89
N PHE A 32 -14.03 -5.13 -15.06
CA PHE A 32 -13.00 -6.05 -15.52
C PHE A 32 -13.26 -7.47 -15.06
N THR A 33 -12.70 -8.44 -15.78
CA THR A 33 -12.74 -9.84 -15.37
C THR A 33 -11.74 -10.10 -14.23
N PRO A 34 -12.00 -11.10 -13.38
CA PRO A 34 -11.07 -11.49 -12.31
C PRO A 34 -9.66 -11.80 -12.84
N THR A 35 -9.55 -12.43 -14.01
CA THR A 35 -8.27 -12.76 -14.63
C THR A 35 -7.50 -11.51 -15.03
N ALA A 36 -8.14 -10.54 -15.69
CA ALA A 36 -7.51 -9.27 -16.06
C ALA A 36 -7.10 -8.46 -14.84
N ALA A 37 -7.99 -8.40 -13.84
CA ALA A 37 -7.73 -7.77 -12.55
C ALA A 37 -6.55 -8.44 -11.81
N GLY A 38 -6.46 -9.76 -11.86
CA GLY A 38 -5.38 -10.56 -11.27
C GLY A 38 -4.02 -10.28 -11.91
N HIS A 39 -3.95 -10.26 -13.24
CA HIS A 39 -2.74 -9.90 -13.96
C HIS A 39 -2.24 -8.49 -13.58
N PHE A 40 -3.16 -7.51 -13.54
CA PHE A 40 -2.83 -6.18 -13.08
C PHE A 40 -2.32 -6.18 -11.63
N ALA A 41 -3.02 -6.86 -10.72
CA ALA A 41 -2.68 -6.89 -9.30
C ALA A 41 -1.28 -7.48 -9.05
N VAL A 42 -0.93 -8.56 -9.74
CA VAL A 42 0.39 -9.21 -9.63
C VAL A 42 1.51 -8.27 -10.06
N VAL A 43 1.37 -7.69 -11.27
CA VAL A 43 2.38 -6.75 -11.81
C VAL A 43 2.49 -5.51 -10.93
N ALA A 44 1.36 -4.94 -10.51
CA ALA A 44 1.34 -3.74 -9.66
C ALA A 44 1.94 -3.99 -8.27
N GLN A 45 1.69 -5.16 -7.67
CA GLN A 45 2.25 -5.52 -6.36
C GLN A 45 3.77 -5.74 -6.44
N VAL A 46 4.24 -6.38 -7.50
CA VAL A 46 5.68 -6.57 -7.76
C VAL A 46 6.36 -5.22 -8.03
N ALA A 47 5.73 -4.34 -8.81
CA ALA A 47 6.21 -2.98 -9.02
C ALA A 47 6.31 -2.20 -7.69
N PHE A 48 5.27 -2.30 -6.85
CA PHE A 48 5.23 -1.66 -5.54
C PHE A 48 6.33 -2.18 -4.59
N PHE A 49 6.58 -3.49 -4.58
CA PHE A 49 7.71 -4.10 -3.86
C PHE A 49 9.04 -3.55 -4.35
N TRP A 50 9.24 -3.56 -5.67
CA TRP A 50 10.48 -3.12 -6.30
C TRP A 50 10.78 -1.65 -5.98
N VAL A 51 9.80 -0.75 -6.13
CA VAL A 51 9.98 0.67 -5.82
C VAL A 51 10.20 0.91 -4.32
N THR A 52 9.53 0.16 -3.44
CA THR A 52 9.69 0.31 -1.98
C THR A 52 11.13 0.05 -1.55
N LEU A 53 11.74 -1.01 -2.08
CA LEU A 53 13.15 -1.33 -1.81
C LEU A 53 14.11 -0.37 -2.54
N ALA A 54 13.80 -0.01 -3.79
CA ALA A 54 14.60 0.92 -4.56
C ALA A 54 14.66 2.31 -3.92
N LEU A 55 13.58 2.77 -3.29
CA LEU A 55 13.51 4.06 -2.60
C LEU A 55 13.98 4.01 -1.15
N ALA A 56 14.37 2.86 -0.61
CA ALA A 56 14.50 2.69 0.83
C ALA A 56 15.32 3.83 1.47
N GLN A 57 14.69 4.56 2.40
CA GLN A 57 15.22 5.77 3.06
C GLN A 57 15.47 7.02 2.19
N SER A 58 15.41 6.97 0.85
CA SER A 58 15.71 8.11 -0.03
C SER A 58 14.77 9.31 0.11
N PRO A 59 13.44 9.15 0.18
CA PRO A 59 12.55 10.29 0.45
C PRO A 59 12.86 10.99 1.77
N LEU A 60 13.21 10.22 2.81
CA LEU A 60 13.55 10.75 4.12
C LEU A 60 14.92 11.44 4.11
N GLN A 61 15.93 10.83 3.50
CA GLN A 61 17.26 11.44 3.33
C GLN A 61 17.16 12.75 2.56
N PHE A 62 16.38 12.79 1.48
CA PHE A 62 16.14 14.01 0.70
C PHE A 62 15.53 15.15 1.52
N LEU A 63 14.62 14.84 2.45
CA LEU A 63 14.05 15.83 3.38
C LEU A 63 15.02 16.21 4.50
N ALA A 64 15.84 15.27 4.98
CA ALA A 64 16.87 15.52 5.99
C ALA A 64 18.02 16.40 5.46
N ASP A 65 18.36 16.25 4.18
CA ASP A 65 19.35 17.05 3.46
C ASP A 65 18.77 18.42 3.04
N ALA A 66 18.03 19.07 3.95
CA ALA A 66 17.47 20.40 3.76
C ALA A 66 18.56 21.47 3.56
N HIS A 67 19.75 21.22 4.09
CA HIS A 67 20.92 22.09 3.97
C HIS A 67 21.56 22.08 2.58
N LEU A 68 21.33 21.04 1.77
CA LEU A 68 21.81 20.97 0.39
C LEU A 68 20.80 21.63 -0.56
N PRO A 69 21.28 22.24 -1.67
CA PRO A 69 20.40 22.69 -2.75
C PRO A 69 19.47 21.56 -3.19
N PRO A 70 18.14 21.78 -3.29
CA PRO A 70 17.17 20.71 -3.57
C PRO A 70 17.54 19.85 -4.79
N GLN A 71 18.04 20.47 -5.86
CA GLN A 71 18.43 19.75 -7.08
C GLN A 71 19.59 18.76 -6.86
N ARG A 72 20.58 19.11 -6.02
CA ARG A 72 21.71 18.23 -5.70
C ARG A 72 21.25 17.04 -4.87
N ALA A 73 20.43 17.28 -3.85
CA ALA A 73 19.84 16.23 -3.02
C ALA A 73 18.94 15.30 -3.87
N LEU A 74 18.15 15.85 -4.80
CA LEU A 74 17.30 15.05 -5.67
C LEU A 74 18.13 14.15 -6.60
N ARG A 75 19.20 14.68 -7.22
CA ARG A 75 20.08 13.88 -8.09
C ARG A 75 20.75 12.74 -7.32
N ALA A 76 21.18 12.98 -6.09
CA ALA A 76 21.75 11.94 -5.24
C ALA A 76 20.71 10.85 -4.92
N ALA A 77 19.50 11.24 -4.52
CA ALA A 77 18.39 10.32 -4.24
C ALA A 77 17.99 9.50 -5.47
N LEU A 78 17.90 10.13 -6.65
CA LEU A 78 17.61 9.46 -7.92
C LEU A 78 18.69 8.45 -8.29
N ARG A 79 19.97 8.82 -8.24
CA ARG A 79 21.08 7.91 -8.56
C ARG A 79 21.10 6.69 -7.66
N ALA A 80 21.00 6.89 -6.33
CA ALA A 80 20.99 5.80 -5.37
C ALA A 80 19.76 4.88 -5.55
N SER A 81 18.61 5.45 -5.90
CA SER A 81 17.38 4.67 -6.11
C SER A 81 17.39 3.91 -7.43
N LEU A 82 17.88 4.52 -8.52
CA LEU A 82 18.07 3.87 -9.82
C LEU A 82 19.05 2.71 -9.72
N LEU A 83 20.17 2.89 -9.01
CA LEU A 83 21.14 1.81 -8.81
C LEU A 83 20.51 0.61 -8.10
N ARG A 84 19.78 0.84 -7.01
CA ARG A 84 19.05 -0.24 -6.31
C ARG A 84 17.96 -0.85 -7.18
N TRP A 85 17.25 -0.04 -7.96
CA TRP A 85 16.26 -0.52 -8.90
C TRP A 85 16.88 -1.51 -9.89
N ILE A 86 18.05 -1.20 -10.47
CA ILE A 86 18.76 -2.11 -11.38
C ILE A 86 19.22 -3.37 -10.64
N LEU A 87 19.81 -3.23 -9.44
CA LEU A 87 20.31 -4.35 -8.65
C LEU A 87 19.21 -5.32 -8.19
N LEU A 88 17.97 -4.86 -8.08
CA LEU A 88 16.82 -5.67 -7.69
C LEU A 88 16.21 -6.46 -8.86
N LEU A 89 16.55 -6.14 -10.11
CA LEU A 89 16.06 -6.84 -11.31
C LEU A 89 16.16 -8.37 -11.22
N PRO A 90 17.31 -8.99 -10.89
CA PRO A 90 17.41 -10.46 -10.82
C PRO A 90 16.48 -11.06 -9.76
N LEU A 91 16.33 -10.40 -8.61
CA LEU A 91 15.42 -10.85 -7.55
C LEU A 91 13.96 -10.80 -8.01
N VAL A 92 13.56 -9.70 -8.68
CA VAL A 92 12.21 -9.54 -9.22
C VAL A 92 11.93 -10.56 -10.32
N ALA A 93 12.87 -10.78 -11.23
CA ALA A 93 12.75 -11.77 -12.29
C ALA A 93 12.61 -13.19 -11.70
N ALA A 94 13.39 -13.53 -10.67
CA ALA A 94 13.28 -14.81 -9.97
C ALA A 94 11.93 -14.98 -9.26
N ALA A 95 11.44 -13.94 -8.58
CA ALA A 95 10.14 -13.99 -7.90
C ALA A 95 8.98 -14.14 -8.89
N LEU A 96 9.02 -13.42 -10.01
CA LEU A 96 8.02 -13.54 -11.07
C LEU A 96 8.10 -14.90 -11.76
N TRP A 97 9.30 -15.40 -12.08
CA TRP A 97 9.48 -16.74 -12.62
C TRP A 97 8.90 -17.80 -11.69
N TRP A 98 9.19 -17.71 -10.39
CA TRP A 98 8.63 -18.60 -9.37
C TRP A 98 7.11 -18.52 -9.29
N SER A 99 6.50 -17.36 -9.52
CA SER A 99 5.04 -17.21 -9.51
C SER A 99 4.32 -17.92 -10.67
N SER A 100 5.07 -18.47 -11.64
CA SER A 100 4.55 -19.08 -12.87
C SER A 100 3.55 -18.17 -13.58
N PRO A 101 4.00 -17.03 -14.12
CA PRO A 101 3.11 -16.03 -14.68
C PRO A 101 2.48 -16.56 -15.97
N VAL A 102 1.20 -16.22 -16.18
CA VAL A 102 0.46 -16.62 -17.39
C VAL A 102 1.03 -15.93 -18.64
N LEU A 103 1.52 -14.71 -18.49
CA LEU A 103 2.15 -13.94 -19.56
C LEU A 103 3.67 -14.24 -19.62
N PRO A 104 4.32 -14.03 -20.79
CA PRO A 104 5.76 -14.17 -20.91
C PRO A 104 6.49 -13.37 -19.83
N LEU A 105 7.48 -14.00 -19.19
CA LEU A 105 8.23 -13.40 -18.08
C LEU A 105 8.79 -12.01 -18.44
N THR A 106 9.30 -11.86 -19.66
CA THR A 106 9.84 -10.60 -20.18
C THR A 106 8.80 -9.48 -20.18
N THR A 107 7.57 -9.76 -20.62
CA THR A 107 6.46 -8.80 -20.62
C THR A 107 6.08 -8.38 -19.22
N VAL A 108 5.98 -9.33 -18.28
CA VAL A 108 5.61 -9.05 -16.88
C VAL A 108 6.71 -8.25 -16.18
N VAL A 109 7.98 -8.62 -16.38
CA VAL A 109 9.14 -7.88 -15.84
C VAL A 109 9.22 -6.48 -16.44
N ALA A 110 8.98 -6.31 -17.75
CA ALA A 110 9.00 -5.01 -18.40
C ALA A 110 7.92 -4.07 -17.85
N TRP A 111 6.68 -4.56 -17.71
CA TRP A 111 5.61 -3.78 -17.10
C TRP A 111 5.86 -3.47 -15.63
N ALA A 112 6.28 -4.46 -14.83
CA ALA A 112 6.59 -4.25 -13.42
C ALA A 112 7.72 -3.24 -13.25
N GLY A 113 8.75 -3.33 -14.10
CA GLY A 113 9.86 -2.39 -14.13
C GLY A 113 9.43 -0.97 -14.52
N LEU A 114 8.66 -0.83 -15.60
CA LEU A 114 8.13 0.47 -16.03
C LEU A 114 7.29 1.12 -14.93
N LEU A 115 6.35 0.38 -14.35
CA LEU A 115 5.53 0.87 -13.24
C LEU A 115 6.40 1.27 -12.04
N ALA A 116 7.35 0.44 -11.64
CA ALA A 116 8.24 0.73 -10.52
C ALA A 116 9.09 2.00 -10.77
N LEU A 117 9.56 2.21 -12.00
CA LEU A 117 10.35 3.39 -12.37
C LEU A 117 9.50 4.67 -12.34
N LEU A 118 8.28 4.62 -12.90
CA LEU A 118 7.36 5.76 -12.87
C LEU A 118 6.87 6.06 -11.44
N GLN A 119 6.56 5.01 -10.66
CA GLN A 119 6.23 5.14 -9.24
C GLN A 119 7.39 5.77 -8.46
N MET A 120 8.64 5.38 -8.75
CA MET A 120 9.82 5.95 -8.10
C MET A 120 9.90 7.46 -8.35
N GLY A 121 9.69 7.89 -9.60
CA GLY A 121 9.62 9.30 -9.97
C GLY A 121 8.51 10.03 -9.20
N TRP A 122 7.31 9.48 -9.18
CA TRP A 122 6.18 10.05 -8.45
C TRP A 122 6.42 10.14 -6.93
N TYR A 123 6.94 9.10 -6.29
CA TYR A 123 7.22 9.11 -4.85
C TYR A 123 8.34 10.08 -4.47
N LEU A 124 9.32 10.31 -5.34
CA LEU A 124 10.32 11.37 -5.13
C LEU A 124 9.77 12.77 -5.43
N ALA A 125 8.77 12.89 -6.30
CA ALA A 125 8.09 14.15 -6.57
C ALA A 125 7.36 14.68 -5.32
N GLN A 126 6.77 13.81 -4.50
CA GLN A 126 6.06 14.24 -3.29
C GLN A 126 6.93 15.06 -2.32
N PRO A 127 8.10 14.58 -1.83
CA PRO A 127 8.98 15.36 -0.98
C PRO A 127 9.68 16.51 -1.74
N TRP A 128 9.95 16.37 -3.04
CA TRP A 128 10.47 17.46 -3.87
C TRP A 128 9.55 18.69 -3.84
N VAL A 129 8.26 18.48 -4.08
CA VAL A 129 7.24 19.52 -4.12
C VAL A 129 7.00 20.14 -2.74
N LEU A 130 7.15 19.35 -1.66
CA LEU A 130 7.13 19.89 -0.30
C LEU A 130 8.25 20.92 -0.04
N ARG A 131 9.42 20.75 -0.68
CA ARG A 131 10.55 21.68 -0.52
C ARG A 131 10.53 22.86 -1.49
N THR A 132 9.89 22.71 -2.65
CA THR A 132 10.13 23.61 -3.80
C THR A 132 8.88 24.30 -4.34
N ALA A 133 7.69 23.91 -3.90
CA ALA A 133 6.43 24.34 -4.47
C ALA A 133 5.37 24.68 -3.41
N SER A 134 4.21 25.16 -3.88
CA SER A 134 3.10 25.54 -3.01
C SER A 134 2.45 24.33 -2.33
N PRO A 135 1.77 24.52 -1.17
CA PRO A 135 0.94 23.50 -0.55
C PRO A 135 -0.10 22.89 -1.49
N MET A 136 -0.66 23.69 -2.40
CA MET A 136 -1.62 23.18 -3.39
C MET A 136 -0.94 22.22 -4.38
N SER A 137 0.25 22.57 -4.87
CA SER A 137 1.03 21.66 -5.72
C SER A 137 1.37 20.35 -4.98
N ALA A 138 1.71 20.45 -3.68
CA ALA A 138 1.95 19.29 -2.82
C ALA A 138 0.70 18.43 -2.60
N ALA A 139 -0.49 19.02 -2.65
CA ALA A 139 -1.75 18.29 -2.60
C ALA A 139 -1.99 17.58 -3.93
N CYS A 140 -1.88 18.31 -5.03
CA CYS A 140 -2.10 17.82 -6.39
C CYS A 140 -1.16 16.67 -6.75
N VAL A 141 0.13 16.74 -6.41
CA VAL A 141 1.08 15.66 -6.70
C VAL A 141 0.68 14.36 -6.00
N ARG A 142 -0.05 14.40 -4.88
CA ARG A 142 -0.54 13.20 -4.20
C ARG A 142 -1.85 12.67 -4.78
N THR A 143 -2.76 13.56 -5.18
CA THR A 143 -4.13 13.20 -5.59
C THR A 143 -4.27 12.95 -7.09
N ALA A 144 -3.60 13.72 -7.94
CA ALA A 144 -3.80 13.65 -9.39
C ALA A 144 -3.42 12.28 -9.99
N PRO A 145 -2.28 11.66 -9.63
CA PRO A 145 -1.90 10.34 -10.17
C PRO A 145 -2.92 9.22 -9.93
N PRO A 146 -3.39 8.94 -8.70
CA PRO A 146 -4.38 7.88 -8.48
C PRO A 146 -5.75 8.22 -9.07
N LEU A 147 -6.17 9.49 -9.10
CA LEU A 147 -7.43 9.90 -9.72
C LEU A 147 -7.40 9.74 -11.25
N LEU A 148 -6.29 10.11 -11.89
CA LEU A 148 -6.11 9.92 -13.33
C LEU A 148 -6.10 8.43 -13.69
N ALA A 149 -5.37 7.61 -12.94
CA ALA A 149 -5.36 6.17 -13.14
C ALA A 149 -6.77 5.60 -13.04
N LEU A 150 -7.54 5.99 -12.01
CA LEU A 150 -8.93 5.58 -11.82
C LEU A 150 -9.83 6.01 -12.99
N ALA A 151 -9.74 7.27 -13.42
CA ALA A 151 -10.54 7.79 -14.52
C ALA A 151 -10.25 7.05 -15.84
N LEU A 152 -8.97 6.79 -16.14
CA LEU A 152 -8.57 6.04 -17.32
C LEU A 152 -9.01 4.58 -17.26
N ALA A 153 -8.86 3.92 -16.11
CA ALA A 153 -9.31 2.54 -15.91
C ALA A 153 -10.83 2.41 -16.05
N ALA A 154 -11.60 3.31 -15.42
CA ALA A 154 -13.05 3.34 -15.55
C ALA A 154 -13.48 3.64 -17.00
N GLY A 155 -12.84 4.59 -17.67
CA GLY A 155 -13.12 4.91 -19.08
C GLY A 155 -12.83 3.76 -20.04
N LEU A 156 -11.77 2.99 -19.79
CA LEU A 156 -11.49 1.74 -20.53
C LEU A 156 -12.56 0.68 -20.26
N GLY A 157 -12.98 0.56 -19.00
CA GLY A 157 -14.04 -0.35 -18.57
C GLY A 157 -15.39 -0.07 -19.24
N MET A 158 -15.80 1.20 -19.28
CA MET A 158 -17.04 1.65 -19.92
C MET A 158 -17.05 1.40 -21.45
N ARG A 159 -15.89 1.20 -22.07
CA ARG A 159 -15.77 0.83 -23.48
C ARG A 159 -15.92 -0.68 -23.75
N GLY A 160 -16.22 -1.48 -22.72
CA GLY A 160 -16.48 -2.92 -22.85
C GLY A 160 -15.23 -3.79 -22.94
N ASN A 161 -14.06 -3.29 -22.55
CA ASN A 161 -12.78 -4.01 -22.65
C ASN A 161 -12.43 -4.75 -21.35
N ALA A 162 -13.34 -5.61 -20.86
CA ALA A 162 -13.23 -6.23 -19.54
C ALA A 162 -11.99 -7.13 -19.35
N ASP A 163 -11.47 -7.71 -20.43
CA ASP A 163 -10.28 -8.58 -20.40
C ASP A 163 -8.94 -7.85 -20.59
N ASN A 164 -8.96 -6.52 -20.70
CA ASN A 164 -7.78 -5.74 -21.05
C ASN A 164 -6.91 -5.39 -19.83
N ALA A 165 -6.16 -6.38 -19.32
CA ALA A 165 -5.18 -6.19 -18.24
C ALA A 165 -4.10 -5.15 -18.60
N THR A 166 -3.66 -5.13 -19.86
CA THR A 166 -2.67 -4.15 -20.36
C THR A 166 -3.20 -2.72 -20.30
N GLY A 167 -4.51 -2.52 -20.49
CA GLY A 167 -5.17 -1.23 -20.35
C GLY A 167 -5.14 -0.72 -18.91
N LEU A 168 -5.34 -1.61 -17.92
CA LEU A 168 -5.17 -1.26 -16.50
C LEU A 168 -3.72 -0.88 -16.17
N LEU A 169 -2.75 -1.63 -16.71
CA LEU A 169 -1.33 -1.31 -16.55
C LEU A 169 -0.97 0.05 -17.17
N ALA A 170 -1.48 0.33 -18.38
CA ALA A 170 -1.30 1.61 -19.03
C ALA A 170 -1.97 2.76 -18.26
N ALA A 171 -3.19 2.57 -17.74
CA ALA A 171 -3.87 3.56 -16.91
C ALA A 171 -3.06 3.91 -15.66
N ALA A 172 -2.53 2.90 -14.96
CA ALA A 172 -1.64 3.10 -13.82
C ALA A 172 -0.33 3.79 -14.22
N ALA A 173 0.30 3.37 -15.32
CA ALA A 173 1.52 3.98 -15.85
C ALA A 173 1.30 5.47 -16.18
N CYS A 174 0.20 5.83 -16.83
CA CYS A 174 -0.17 7.22 -17.11
C CYS A 174 -0.31 8.04 -15.82
N GLY A 175 -0.99 7.50 -14.80
CA GLY A 175 -1.10 8.13 -13.49
C GLY A 175 0.28 8.43 -12.89
N TYR A 176 1.15 7.44 -12.82
CA TYR A 176 2.50 7.59 -12.27
C TYR A 176 3.39 8.50 -13.11
N ALA A 177 3.30 8.44 -14.43
CA ALA A 177 4.02 9.32 -15.34
C ALA A 177 3.67 10.78 -15.09
N VAL A 178 2.37 11.09 -15.00
CA VAL A 178 1.90 12.44 -14.66
C VAL A 178 2.45 12.86 -13.28
N GLY A 179 2.43 11.98 -12.29
CA GLY A 179 3.02 12.25 -10.98
C GLY A 179 4.54 12.54 -11.03
N ALA A 180 5.27 11.84 -11.89
CA ALA A 180 6.71 12.03 -12.07
C ALA A 180 7.07 13.35 -12.77
N LEU A 181 6.19 13.91 -13.61
CA LEU A 181 6.41 15.20 -14.29
C LEU A 181 6.58 16.38 -13.31
N TRP A 182 6.14 16.24 -12.05
CA TRP A 182 6.40 17.25 -11.01
C TRP A 182 7.90 17.39 -10.69
N LEU A 183 8.73 16.39 -10.99
CA LEU A 183 10.19 16.50 -10.84
C LEU A 183 10.81 17.50 -11.81
N LEU A 184 10.14 17.81 -12.93
CA LEU A 184 10.61 18.75 -13.95
C LEU A 184 10.32 20.20 -13.58
N HIS A 185 9.34 20.43 -12.70
CA HIS A 185 8.90 21.76 -12.33
C HIS A 185 9.50 22.17 -10.98
N GLY A 186 10.14 23.34 -10.94
CA GLY A 186 10.60 23.94 -9.69
C GLY A 186 10.74 25.45 -9.79
N SER A 187 10.08 26.18 -8.87
CA SER A 187 10.74 27.20 -8.03
C SER A 187 9.74 28.06 -7.26
N ARG A 188 9.78 27.96 -5.93
CA ARG A 188 9.93 29.13 -5.05
C ARG A 188 11.22 28.92 -4.26
N THR A 189 12.18 29.81 -4.47
CA THR A 189 13.23 30.09 -3.50
C THR A 189 12.56 30.87 -2.37
N ASP A 190 12.65 30.35 -1.15
CA ASP A 190 12.28 31.00 0.14
C ASP A 190 11.19 30.27 0.90
N HIS A 191 11.51 29.06 1.36
CA HIS A 191 10.99 28.61 2.65
C HIS A 191 12.17 28.24 3.54
N PRO A 192 12.31 28.86 4.73
CA PRO A 192 13.33 28.47 5.68
C PRO A 192 13.12 27.00 6.05
N PRO A 193 14.20 26.26 6.37
CA PRO A 193 14.09 24.86 6.74
C PRO A 193 13.14 24.72 7.92
N GLN A 194 11.98 24.08 7.71
CA GLN A 194 11.18 23.61 8.84
C GLN A 194 12.05 22.60 9.58
N SER A 195 12.45 22.98 10.80
CA SER A 195 13.20 22.13 11.70
C SER A 195 12.41 20.83 11.86
N ALA A 196 12.93 19.75 11.27
CA ALA A 196 12.33 18.44 11.41
C ALA A 196 12.27 18.17 12.92
N ALA A 197 11.06 18.11 13.48
CA ALA A 197 10.88 17.67 14.84
C ALA A 197 11.62 16.33 14.95
N ARG A 198 12.72 16.31 15.72
CA ARG A 198 13.53 15.12 15.95
C ARG A 198 12.67 14.14 16.73
N GLN A 199 11.84 13.39 16.02
CA GLN A 199 11.24 12.19 16.54
C GLN A 199 12.38 11.19 16.71
N SER A 200 12.84 11.00 17.95
CA SER A 200 13.91 10.05 18.25
C SER A 200 13.35 8.63 18.15
N ASP A 201 13.37 8.06 16.94
CA ASP A 201 13.18 6.63 16.75
C ASP A 201 14.42 5.90 17.27
N GLY A 202 14.31 5.23 18.41
CA GLY A 202 15.41 4.51 19.07
C GLY A 202 15.86 3.22 18.36
N ARG A 203 15.28 2.89 17.20
CA ARG A 203 15.65 1.70 16.40
C ARG A 203 16.93 1.98 15.58
N SER A 204 17.79 0.97 15.47
CA SER A 204 18.92 1.03 14.54
C SER A 204 18.43 1.17 13.09
N ALA A 205 19.24 1.80 12.22
CA ALA A 205 18.91 1.92 10.80
C ALA A 205 18.69 0.55 10.13
N LEU A 206 19.48 -0.45 10.52
CA LEU A 206 19.34 -1.83 10.05
C LEU A 206 18.00 -2.43 10.42
N LEU A 207 17.54 -2.26 11.67
CA LEU A 207 16.25 -2.81 12.11
C LEU A 207 15.07 -2.16 11.39
N ARG A 208 15.12 -0.85 11.14
CA ARG A 208 14.09 -0.15 10.36
C ARG A 208 14.03 -0.66 8.93
N MET A 209 15.19 -0.90 8.32
CA MET A 209 15.29 -1.49 6.99
C MET A 209 14.73 -2.91 6.97
N ALA A 210 15.15 -3.76 7.91
CA ALA A 210 14.69 -5.15 7.99
C ALA A 210 13.17 -5.23 8.15
N HIS A 211 12.58 -4.39 9.00
CA HIS A 211 11.12 -4.30 9.15
C HIS A 211 10.45 -3.95 7.83
N ALA A 212 10.86 -2.86 7.18
CA ALA A 212 10.26 -2.42 5.91
C ALA A 212 10.44 -3.45 4.78
N VAL A 213 11.59 -4.12 4.71
CA VAL A 213 11.86 -5.21 3.77
C VAL A 213 10.89 -6.36 4.02
N MET A 214 10.71 -6.77 5.29
CA MET A 214 9.82 -7.87 5.63
C MET A 214 8.35 -7.54 5.32
N ASP A 215 7.90 -6.30 5.54
CA ASP A 215 6.55 -5.87 5.14
C ASP A 215 6.39 -5.94 3.61
N ALA A 216 7.38 -5.47 2.86
CA ALA A 216 7.35 -5.50 1.40
C ALA A 216 7.36 -6.94 0.86
N VAL A 217 8.19 -7.81 1.44
CA VAL A 217 8.26 -9.25 1.08
C VAL A 217 6.95 -9.94 1.40
N ALA A 218 6.37 -9.73 2.58
CA ALA A 218 5.07 -10.31 2.95
C ALA A 218 3.97 -9.87 1.98
N GLY A 219 3.92 -8.57 1.62
CA GLY A 219 2.95 -8.04 0.67
C GLY A 219 3.06 -8.61 -0.74
N VAL A 220 4.28 -8.81 -1.27
CA VAL A 220 4.46 -9.41 -2.60
C VAL A 220 4.25 -10.92 -2.58
N ALA A 221 4.71 -11.61 -1.53
CA ALA A 221 4.50 -13.04 -1.35
C ALA A 221 3.01 -13.39 -1.32
N LEU A 222 2.20 -12.53 -0.67
CA LEU A 222 0.75 -12.69 -0.61
C LEU A 222 0.11 -12.86 -1.98
N VAL A 223 0.49 -12.05 -2.97
CA VAL A 223 -0.11 -12.12 -4.31
C VAL A 223 0.55 -13.20 -5.18
N LEU A 224 1.87 -13.34 -5.12
CA LEU A 224 2.60 -14.31 -5.96
C LEU A 224 2.34 -15.75 -5.53
N ALA A 225 2.36 -16.02 -4.22
CA ALA A 225 2.09 -17.36 -3.70
C ALA A 225 0.64 -17.78 -3.96
N TRP A 226 -0.31 -16.83 -3.85
CA TRP A 226 -1.72 -17.10 -4.14
C TRP A 226 -1.95 -17.37 -5.61
N GLN A 227 -1.36 -16.57 -6.50
CA GLN A 227 -1.42 -16.81 -7.95
C GLN A 227 -0.88 -18.20 -8.29
N ARG A 228 0.28 -18.56 -7.74
CA ARG A 228 0.93 -19.83 -8.04
C ARG A 228 0.10 -21.03 -7.60
N GLN A 229 -0.56 -20.95 -6.44
CA GLN A 229 -1.28 -22.08 -5.85
C GLN A 229 -2.73 -22.20 -6.32
N HIS A 230 -3.41 -21.06 -6.50
CA HIS A 230 -4.86 -21.02 -6.73
C HIS A 230 -5.24 -20.37 -8.07
N GLY A 231 -4.29 -19.78 -8.79
CA GLY A 231 -4.51 -19.13 -10.08
C GLY A 231 -4.73 -17.62 -10.00
N THR A 232 -4.78 -16.99 -11.18
CA THR A 232 -4.84 -15.52 -11.31
C THR A 232 -6.17 -14.91 -10.87
N ALA A 233 -7.29 -15.62 -11.08
CA ALA A 233 -8.60 -15.17 -10.63
C ALA A 233 -8.67 -15.09 -9.10
N ASP A 234 -8.25 -16.13 -8.39
CA ASP A 234 -8.20 -16.16 -6.92
C ASP A 234 -7.26 -15.10 -6.34
N ALA A 235 -6.11 -14.88 -6.97
CA ALA A 235 -5.21 -13.79 -6.60
C ALA A 235 -5.89 -12.41 -6.73
N SER A 236 -6.78 -12.24 -7.72
CA SER A 236 -7.57 -11.01 -7.89
C SER A 236 -8.60 -10.83 -6.79
N TYR A 237 -9.31 -11.89 -6.36
CA TYR A 237 -10.28 -11.81 -5.28
C TYR A 237 -9.62 -11.34 -4.00
N LEU A 238 -8.48 -11.94 -3.67
CA LEU A 238 -7.66 -11.55 -2.53
C LEU A 238 -7.19 -10.09 -2.66
N ALA A 239 -6.57 -9.71 -3.78
CA ALA A 239 -5.98 -8.38 -3.95
C ALA A 239 -7.03 -7.25 -3.93
N VAL A 240 -8.18 -7.46 -4.58
CA VAL A 240 -9.28 -6.48 -4.63
C VAL A 240 -9.90 -6.30 -3.25
N LEU A 241 -10.19 -7.39 -2.54
CA LEU A 241 -10.77 -7.32 -1.20
C LEU A 241 -9.81 -6.70 -0.19
N LEU A 242 -8.51 -7.03 -0.24
CA LEU A 242 -7.51 -6.39 0.60
C LEU A 242 -7.40 -4.89 0.31
N ARG A 243 -7.57 -4.46 -0.94
CA ARG A 243 -7.59 -3.04 -1.28
C ARG A 243 -8.84 -2.32 -0.77
N LEU A 244 -10.01 -2.95 -0.91
CA LEU A 244 -11.28 -2.39 -0.48
C LEU A 244 -11.39 -2.33 1.04
N PHE A 245 -11.15 -3.45 1.73
CA PHE A 245 -11.27 -3.55 3.18
C PHE A 245 -10.04 -2.97 3.90
N GLY A 246 -8.86 -3.01 3.27
CA GLY A 246 -7.63 -2.39 3.79
C GLY A 246 -7.63 -0.85 3.76
N LEU A 247 -8.61 -0.23 3.10
CA LEU A 247 -8.81 1.23 3.14
C LEU A 247 -8.94 1.72 4.59
N MET A 248 -9.73 1.02 5.40
CA MET A 248 -10.07 1.52 6.73
C MET A 248 -8.89 1.43 7.72
N PRO A 249 -8.14 0.30 7.81
CA PRO A 249 -6.87 0.27 8.53
C PRO A 249 -5.89 1.34 8.05
N ALA A 250 -5.80 1.60 6.74
CA ALA A 250 -4.92 2.63 6.19
C ALA A 250 -5.33 4.04 6.63
N ILE A 251 -6.64 4.36 6.60
CA ILE A 251 -7.17 5.63 7.11
C ILE A 251 -6.86 5.77 8.60
N VAL A 252 -7.12 4.73 9.41
CA VAL A 252 -6.82 4.76 10.84
C VAL A 252 -5.32 4.99 11.07
N HIS A 253 -4.46 4.28 10.33
CA HIS A 253 -3.03 4.46 10.45
C HIS A 253 -2.63 5.91 10.11
N ALA A 254 -3.05 6.43 8.95
CA ALA A 254 -2.68 7.75 8.46
C ALA A 254 -3.29 8.91 9.27
N ALA A 255 -4.56 8.82 9.66
CA ALA A 255 -5.30 9.90 10.29
C ALA A 255 -5.25 9.86 11.82
N TRP A 256 -5.03 8.69 12.42
CA TRP A 256 -4.98 8.53 13.88
C TRP A 256 -3.55 8.29 14.36
N SER A 257 -2.94 7.17 13.97
CA SER A 257 -1.67 6.76 14.56
C SER A 257 -0.54 7.75 14.26
N GLN A 258 -0.44 8.24 13.02
CA GLN A 258 0.57 9.21 12.61
C GLN A 258 0.38 10.56 13.30
N VAL A 259 -0.87 10.99 13.49
CA VAL A 259 -1.18 12.25 14.20
C VAL A 259 -0.86 12.13 15.69
N LEU A 260 -1.20 11.01 16.32
CA LEU A 260 -0.93 10.78 17.73
C LEU A 260 0.55 10.60 18.06
N LEU A 261 1.37 10.13 17.11
CA LEU A 261 2.82 10.15 17.26
C LEU A 261 3.38 11.58 17.42
N ALA A 262 2.68 12.59 16.88
CA ALA A 262 3.05 14.00 17.01
C ALA A 262 2.45 14.71 18.24
N GLN A 263 1.57 14.04 19.01
CA GLN A 263 0.88 14.61 20.17
C GLN A 263 1.25 13.89 21.47
N ALA A 264 1.10 14.57 22.61
CA ALA A 264 1.33 13.96 23.93
C ALA A 264 0.22 12.94 24.29
N ARG A 265 0.62 11.91 25.05
CA ARG A 265 -0.08 10.65 25.38
C ARG A 265 -1.63 10.70 25.31
N PRO A 266 -2.24 10.24 24.22
CA PRO A 266 -3.69 10.08 24.08
C PRO A 266 -4.22 8.92 24.92
N SER A 267 -5.51 8.95 25.28
CA SER A 267 -6.10 7.88 26.10
C SER A 267 -6.29 6.58 25.32
N ARG A 268 -5.94 5.45 25.95
CA ARG A 268 -6.06 4.10 25.41
C ARG A 268 -7.47 3.81 24.89
N LEU A 269 -8.49 4.17 25.69
CA LEU A 269 -9.90 3.90 25.37
C LEU A 269 -10.35 4.61 24.09
N LYS A 270 -9.86 5.83 23.83
CA LYS A 270 -10.16 6.56 22.59
C LYS A 270 -9.56 5.85 21.38
N SER A 271 -8.33 5.36 21.49
CA SER A 271 -7.69 4.62 20.39
C SER A 271 -8.38 3.29 20.10
N LEU A 272 -8.80 2.56 21.15
CA LEU A 272 -9.61 1.35 20.97
C LEU A 272 -10.97 1.66 20.33
N GLY A 273 -11.64 2.74 20.75
CA GLY A 273 -12.90 3.18 20.15
C GLY A 273 -12.77 3.51 18.66
N VAL A 274 -11.70 4.21 18.25
CA VAL A 274 -11.43 4.47 16.83
C VAL A 274 -11.19 3.17 16.06
N GLY A 275 -10.37 2.27 16.60
CA GLY A 275 -10.11 0.96 15.98
C GLY A 275 -11.37 0.10 15.83
N MET A 276 -12.23 0.07 16.86
CA MET A 276 -13.50 -0.66 16.83
C MET A 276 -14.52 -0.03 15.85
N GLY A 277 -14.64 1.30 15.83
CA GLY A 277 -15.50 1.98 14.87
C GLY A 277 -15.09 1.71 13.43
N ALA A 278 -13.79 1.77 13.16
CA ALA A 278 -13.20 1.39 11.88
C ALA A 278 -13.43 -0.09 11.52
N ALA A 279 -13.31 -1.00 12.48
CA ALA A 279 -13.62 -2.42 12.28
C ALA A 279 -15.11 -2.64 11.96
N LEU A 280 -16.01 -1.91 12.62
CA LEU A 280 -17.45 -1.96 12.35
C LEU A 280 -17.78 -1.44 10.94
N VAL A 281 -17.19 -0.33 10.51
CA VAL A 281 -17.34 0.17 9.13
C VAL A 281 -16.83 -0.86 8.12
N THR A 282 -15.68 -1.49 8.38
CA THR A 282 -15.14 -2.58 7.54
C THR A 282 -16.13 -3.74 7.46
N GLY A 283 -16.76 -4.11 8.58
CA GLY A 283 -17.81 -5.12 8.63
C GLY A 283 -19.04 -4.77 7.77
N LEU A 284 -19.51 -3.53 7.85
CA LEU A 284 -20.62 -3.04 7.02
C LEU A 284 -20.28 -3.05 5.53
N ILE A 285 -19.06 -2.66 5.15
CA ILE A 285 -18.57 -2.76 3.76
C ILE A 285 -18.53 -4.22 3.32
N GLY A 286 -18.10 -5.15 4.19
CA GLY A 286 -18.09 -6.59 3.91
C GLY A 286 -19.50 -7.15 3.67
N LEU A 287 -20.45 -6.83 4.54
CA LEU A 287 -21.87 -7.21 4.37
C LEU A 287 -22.47 -6.62 3.09
N GLY A 288 -22.20 -5.34 2.81
CA GLY A 288 -22.63 -4.69 1.57
C GLY A 288 -22.03 -5.35 0.33
N SER A 289 -20.76 -5.75 0.38
CA SER A 289 -20.09 -6.46 -0.72
C SER A 289 -20.73 -7.83 -0.97
N ALA A 290 -21.07 -8.57 0.08
CA ALA A 290 -21.75 -9.86 -0.03
C ALA A 290 -23.17 -9.71 -0.60
N ALA A 291 -23.91 -8.67 -0.19
CA ALA A 291 -25.22 -8.36 -0.73
C ALA A 291 -25.15 -7.98 -2.22
N VAL A 292 -24.20 -7.14 -2.62
CA VAL A 292 -24.01 -6.72 -4.02
C VAL A 292 -23.68 -7.92 -4.92
N LEU A 293 -22.89 -8.89 -4.45
CA LEU A 293 -22.60 -10.11 -5.21
C LEU A 293 -23.83 -10.99 -5.48
N GLN A 294 -24.89 -10.88 -4.68
CA GLN A 294 -26.14 -11.60 -4.89
C GLN A 294 -27.07 -10.89 -5.89
N THR A 295 -26.74 -9.64 -6.26
CA THR A 295 -27.49 -8.88 -7.27
C THR A 295 -26.90 -9.08 -8.67
N THR A 296 -27.61 -8.60 -9.69
CA THR A 296 -27.12 -8.56 -11.08
C THR A 296 -26.17 -7.39 -11.37
N LEU A 297 -25.77 -6.62 -10.34
CA LEU A 297 -24.87 -5.46 -10.49
C LEU A 297 -23.43 -5.84 -10.85
N LEU A 298 -23.01 -7.05 -10.51
CA LEU A 298 -21.66 -7.56 -10.80
C LEU A 298 -21.73 -8.73 -11.78
N ALA A 299 -20.70 -8.84 -12.62
CA ALA A 299 -20.60 -9.95 -13.55
C ALA A 299 -20.51 -11.31 -12.79
N PRO A 300 -21.16 -12.38 -13.29
CA PRO A 300 -21.15 -13.70 -12.64
C PRO A 300 -19.74 -14.26 -12.37
N THR A 301 -18.75 -13.82 -13.15
CA THR A 301 -17.34 -14.18 -12.97
C THR A 301 -16.79 -13.83 -11.58
N TRP A 302 -17.38 -12.87 -10.88
CA TRP A 302 -16.96 -12.46 -9.54
C TRP A 302 -17.60 -13.25 -8.40
N GLN A 303 -18.49 -14.20 -8.67
CA GLN A 303 -19.13 -15.00 -7.59
C GLN A 303 -18.12 -15.79 -6.74
N GLY A 304 -16.96 -16.15 -7.30
CA GLY A 304 -15.86 -16.77 -6.56
C GLY A 304 -15.28 -15.92 -5.43
N LEU A 305 -15.61 -14.63 -5.37
CA LEU A 305 -15.19 -13.70 -4.32
C LEU A 305 -15.97 -13.87 -3.01
N LEU A 306 -17.19 -14.43 -3.04
CA LEU A 306 -18.04 -14.60 -1.86
C LEU A 306 -17.34 -15.33 -0.68
N PRO A 307 -16.68 -16.49 -0.87
CA PRO A 307 -15.98 -17.17 0.23
C PRO A 307 -14.80 -16.39 0.80
N TYR A 308 -14.31 -15.36 0.09
CA TYR A 308 -13.20 -14.52 0.54
C TYR A 308 -13.62 -13.38 1.48
N ILE A 309 -14.88 -12.97 1.43
CA ILE A 309 -15.35 -11.77 2.14
C ILE A 309 -15.17 -11.91 3.65
N LEU A 310 -15.74 -12.95 4.26
CA LEU A 310 -15.74 -13.08 5.72
C LEU A 310 -14.31 -13.22 6.30
N PRO A 311 -13.42 -14.10 5.79
CA PRO A 311 -12.06 -14.20 6.31
C PRO A 311 -11.28 -12.88 6.21
N ILE A 312 -11.34 -12.21 5.05
CA ILE A 312 -10.60 -10.96 4.84
C ILE A 312 -11.22 -9.83 5.67
N MET A 313 -12.54 -9.79 5.83
CA MET A 313 -13.22 -8.81 6.68
C MET A 313 -12.77 -8.95 8.15
N LEU A 314 -12.66 -10.17 8.69
CA LEU A 314 -12.14 -10.40 10.03
C LEU A 314 -10.67 -9.96 10.17
N TRP A 315 -9.85 -10.32 9.18
CA TRP A 315 -8.46 -9.90 9.11
C TRP A 315 -8.35 -8.36 9.11
N GLN A 316 -9.02 -7.66 8.18
CA GLN A 316 -8.93 -6.20 8.09
C GLN A 316 -9.60 -5.49 9.28
N GLY A 317 -10.63 -6.09 9.90
CA GLY A 317 -11.21 -5.61 11.15
C GLY A 317 -10.19 -5.61 12.29
N SER A 318 -9.43 -6.70 12.45
CA SER A 318 -8.33 -6.74 13.42
C SER A 318 -7.20 -5.75 13.09
N ALA A 319 -6.93 -5.53 11.80
CA ALA A 319 -5.94 -4.55 11.33
C ALA A 319 -6.34 -3.11 11.69
N CYS A 320 -7.63 -2.78 11.73
CA CYS A 320 -8.12 -1.47 12.22
C CYS A 320 -7.73 -1.23 13.68
N ILE A 321 -7.92 -2.24 14.54
CA ILE A 321 -7.56 -2.17 15.97
C ILE A 321 -6.04 -2.05 16.12
N PHE A 322 -5.28 -2.87 15.37
CA PHE A 322 -3.82 -2.82 15.35
C PHE A 322 -3.32 -1.43 14.91
N ALA A 323 -3.85 -0.89 13.82
CA ALA A 323 -3.49 0.42 13.30
C ALA A 323 -3.74 1.52 14.34
N ALA A 324 -4.87 1.48 15.03
CA ALA A 324 -5.22 2.48 16.04
C ALA A 324 -4.23 2.49 17.22
N LEU A 325 -3.65 1.35 17.58
CA LEU A 325 -2.72 1.20 18.70
C LEU A 325 -1.24 1.26 18.31
N SER A 326 -0.91 1.20 17.02
CA SER A 326 0.45 1.13 16.48
C SER A 326 1.39 2.28 16.91
N HIS A 327 0.85 3.41 17.35
CA HIS A 327 1.62 4.54 17.87
C HIS A 327 2.19 4.31 19.29
N ARG A 328 1.55 3.48 20.12
CA ARG A 328 1.89 3.33 21.55
C ARG A 328 3.30 2.79 21.81
N PRO A 329 3.77 1.74 21.11
CA PRO A 329 5.13 1.23 21.34
C PRO A 329 6.20 2.29 21.12
N PHE A 330 5.99 3.23 20.21
CA PHE A 330 6.93 4.32 19.96
C PHE A 330 6.91 5.35 21.10
N GLN A 331 5.74 5.69 21.63
CA GLN A 331 5.60 6.59 22.78
C GLN A 331 6.13 5.99 24.10
N GLN A 332 6.15 4.66 24.21
CA GLN A 332 6.65 3.93 25.38
C GLN A 332 8.12 3.51 25.26
N GLY A 333 8.82 3.85 24.16
CA GLY A 333 10.21 3.43 23.93
C GLY A 333 10.37 1.93 23.58
N LEU A 334 9.29 1.24 23.24
CA LEU A 334 9.24 -0.18 22.87
C LEU A 334 9.36 -0.42 21.35
N ALA A 335 9.76 0.58 20.56
CA ALA A 335 9.85 0.51 19.10
C ALA A 335 10.71 -0.66 18.57
N ARG A 336 11.80 -1.00 19.26
CA ARG A 336 12.64 -2.17 18.93
C ARG A 336 11.85 -3.47 19.03
N ARG A 337 11.15 -3.68 20.15
CA ARG A 337 10.33 -4.89 20.38
C ARG A 337 9.19 -4.96 19.38
N TYR A 338 8.51 -3.84 19.13
CA TYR A 338 7.47 -3.75 18.11
C TYR A 338 7.97 -4.25 16.74
N SER A 339 9.13 -3.78 16.30
CA SER A 339 9.68 -4.18 14.99
C SER A 339 10.08 -5.65 14.91
N LEU A 340 10.61 -6.22 16.00
CA LEU A 340 10.95 -7.65 16.03
C LEU A 340 9.70 -8.52 16.00
N LEU A 341 8.65 -8.12 16.72
CA LEU A 341 7.38 -8.83 16.75
C LEU A 341 6.66 -8.78 15.39
N THR A 342 6.66 -7.63 14.70
CA THR A 342 6.07 -7.52 13.36
C THR A 342 6.85 -8.31 12.31
N ILE A 343 8.19 -8.31 12.38
CA ILE A 343 9.03 -9.19 11.54
C ILE A 343 8.67 -10.66 11.78
N GLY A 344 8.58 -11.10 13.03
CA GLY A 344 8.20 -12.48 13.38
C GLY A 344 6.80 -12.84 12.86
N PHE A 345 5.84 -11.92 12.99
CA PHE A 345 4.50 -12.07 12.43
C PHE A 345 4.52 -12.24 10.90
N ASN A 346 5.25 -11.40 10.18
CA ASN A 346 5.38 -11.50 8.72
C ASN A 346 6.04 -12.82 8.29
N ILE A 347 7.05 -13.30 9.02
CA ILE A 347 7.66 -14.61 8.76
C ILE A 347 6.61 -15.72 8.90
N MET A 348 5.82 -15.69 9.98
CA MET A 348 4.76 -16.67 10.21
C MET A 348 3.68 -16.61 9.11
N GLN A 349 3.32 -15.41 8.66
CA GLN A 349 2.41 -15.22 7.54
C GLN A 349 2.95 -15.82 6.24
N ILE A 350 4.22 -15.57 5.93
CA ILE A 350 4.89 -16.13 4.74
C ILE A 350 4.97 -17.66 4.83
N MET A 351 5.23 -18.23 6.01
CA MET A 351 5.26 -19.69 6.17
C MET A 351 3.91 -20.34 5.86
N VAL A 352 2.80 -19.75 6.32
CA VAL A 352 1.45 -20.25 5.97
C VAL A 352 1.18 -20.07 4.49
N LEU A 353 1.52 -18.92 3.92
CA LEU A 353 1.35 -18.65 2.48
C LEU A 353 2.08 -19.65 1.58
N LEU A 354 3.26 -20.11 1.99
CA LEU A 354 4.10 -21.00 1.20
C LEU A 354 3.92 -22.48 1.56
N ALA A 355 2.98 -22.81 2.45
CA ALA A 355 2.77 -24.18 2.91
C ALA A 355 2.28 -25.08 1.75
N PRO A 356 3.02 -26.15 1.37
CA PRO A 356 2.70 -26.97 0.20
C PRO A 356 1.66 -28.05 0.54
N MET A 357 0.48 -27.64 1.00
CA MET A 357 -0.47 -28.56 1.66
C MET A 357 -1.61 -29.04 0.76
N GLY A 358 -1.60 -28.74 -0.55
CA GLY A 358 -2.67 -29.12 -1.48
C GLY A 358 -4.05 -28.60 -1.07
N TRP A 359 -4.09 -27.54 -0.25
CA TRP A 359 -5.32 -26.98 0.29
C TRP A 359 -6.16 -26.33 -0.80
N THR A 360 -7.49 -26.43 -0.66
CA THR A 360 -8.39 -25.60 -1.45
C THR A 360 -8.17 -24.11 -1.11
N PRO A 361 -8.48 -23.18 -2.02
CA PRO A 361 -8.31 -21.75 -1.78
C PRO A 361 -9.00 -21.28 -0.49
N GLN A 362 -10.18 -21.83 -0.19
CA GLN A 362 -10.96 -21.49 0.99
C GLN A 362 -10.28 -21.94 2.30
N VAL A 363 -9.79 -23.17 2.36
CA VAL A 363 -9.10 -23.70 3.55
C VAL A 363 -7.81 -22.94 3.79
N HIS A 364 -7.03 -22.70 2.73
CA HIS A 364 -5.81 -21.90 2.83
C HIS A 364 -6.14 -20.47 3.31
N LEU A 365 -7.21 -19.86 2.78
CA LEU A 365 -7.60 -18.50 3.18
C LEU A 365 -7.98 -18.42 4.65
N TRP A 366 -8.72 -19.39 5.19
CA TRP A 366 -9.07 -19.40 6.61
C TRP A 366 -7.84 -19.52 7.51
N TRP A 367 -6.86 -20.35 7.14
CA TRP A 367 -5.59 -20.42 7.87
C TRP A 367 -4.83 -19.10 7.83
N LEU A 368 -4.69 -18.53 6.64
CA LEU A 368 -4.00 -17.25 6.45
C LEU A 368 -4.69 -16.12 7.22
N ALA A 369 -5.99 -15.93 6.99
CA ALA A 369 -6.77 -14.86 7.60
C ALA A 369 -6.92 -15.07 9.11
N GLY A 370 -7.07 -16.32 9.56
CA GLY A 370 -7.10 -16.69 10.97
C GLY A 370 -5.80 -16.34 11.68
N LEU A 371 -4.65 -16.71 11.08
CA LEU A 371 -3.33 -16.34 11.56
C LEU A 371 -3.18 -14.82 11.65
N CYS A 372 -3.57 -14.10 10.59
CA CYS A 372 -3.46 -12.65 10.54
C CYS A 372 -4.35 -11.99 11.59
N THR A 373 -5.60 -12.46 11.74
CA THR A 373 -6.56 -11.95 12.72
C THR A 373 -6.04 -12.16 14.14
N ALA A 374 -5.66 -13.39 14.47
CA ALA A 374 -5.14 -13.73 15.79
C ALA A 374 -3.85 -12.96 16.10
N GLY A 375 -2.90 -12.94 15.17
CA GLY A 375 -1.62 -12.25 15.33
C GLY A 375 -1.79 -10.75 15.55
N LEU A 376 -2.62 -10.08 14.74
CA LEU A 376 -2.88 -8.64 14.88
C LEU A 376 -3.63 -8.31 16.18
N LEU A 377 -4.57 -9.15 16.63
CA LEU A 377 -5.23 -8.99 17.93
C LEU A 377 -4.28 -9.23 19.10
N MET A 378 -3.40 -10.23 19.03
CA MET A 378 -2.37 -10.49 20.05
C MET A 378 -1.39 -9.32 20.16
N LEU A 379 -0.92 -8.80 19.02
CA LEU A 379 -0.08 -7.60 18.98
C LEU A 379 -0.83 -6.39 19.52
N SER A 380 -2.10 -6.21 19.17
CA SER A 380 -2.95 -5.15 19.71
C SER A 380 -3.11 -5.24 21.22
N ALA A 381 -3.34 -6.44 21.75
CA ALA A 381 -3.42 -6.69 23.19
C ALA A 381 -2.10 -6.39 23.90
N TRP A 382 -0.95 -6.72 23.28
CA TRP A 382 0.37 -6.36 23.79
C TRP A 382 0.59 -4.84 23.79
N MET A 383 0.27 -4.13 22.70
CA MET A 383 0.37 -2.66 22.60
C MET A 383 -0.63 -1.94 23.53
N ALA A 384 -1.71 -2.62 23.92
CA ALA A 384 -2.71 -2.10 24.81
C ALA A 384 -2.28 -2.11 26.29
N LYS A 385 -1.25 -2.89 26.64
CA LYS A 385 -0.58 -2.83 27.95
C LYS A 385 0.23 -1.53 27.99
#